data_AF-A0AAP0BHR6-F1
#
_entry.id   AF-A0AAP0BHR6-F1
#
_cell.length_a   1.000
_cell.length_b   1.000
_cell.length_c   1.000
_cell.angle_alpha   90.00
_cell.angle_beta   90.00
_cell.angle_gamma   90.00
#
_symmetry.space_group_name_H-M   'P 1'
#
loop_
_entity.id
_entity.type
_entity.pdbx_description
1 polymer ?
#
loop_
_entity_poly.entity_id
_entity_poly.type
_entity_poly.pdbx_seq_one_letter_code
_entity_poly.pdbx_strand_id
1 'polypeptide(L)'
;MSKDVSAVFVRAVCNLFSPFGVMALALRYNVSRLSTLVRIGGGGYKTLGSLHQSSCSRTVLRLKSMQLKTLLTQNSGKIELWLGRGRPLSPYLKRKLWFSLLEKRRETLKGMGMIT
;
A
#
# COMPACT_ATOMS: atom_id res chain seq x y z
N MET A 1 -12.32 27.49 -16.75
CA MET A 1 -13.09 27.62 -15.50
C MET A 1 -12.69 26.50 -14.54
N SER A 2 -11.78 26.76 -13.61
CA SER A 2 -11.54 25.90 -12.46
C SER A 2 -12.57 26.25 -11.39
N LYS A 3 -13.66 25.47 -11.29
CA LYS A 3 -14.58 25.57 -10.15
C LYS A 3 -13.92 24.91 -8.95
N ASP A 4 -13.83 25.63 -7.84
CA ASP A 4 -13.35 25.05 -6.58
C ASP A 4 -14.34 23.99 -6.12
N VAL A 5 -13.89 22.74 -6.20
CA VAL A 5 -14.69 21.58 -5.85
C VAL A 5 -14.46 21.29 -4.38
N SER A 6 -15.53 21.23 -3.59
CA SER A 6 -15.40 20.92 -2.16
C SER A 6 -14.76 19.54 -1.96
N ALA A 7 -13.90 19.40 -0.96
CA ALA A 7 -13.21 18.14 -0.67
C ALA A 7 -14.18 16.97 -0.45
N VAL A 8 -15.38 17.26 0.07
CA VAL A 8 -16.47 16.29 0.24
C VAL A 8 -16.99 15.80 -1.11
N PHE A 9 -17.19 16.70 -2.07
CA PHE A 9 -17.63 16.33 -3.42
C PHE A 9 -16.59 15.51 -4.16
N VAL A 10 -15.30 15.91 -4.11
CA VAL A 10 -14.21 15.12 -4.71
C VAL A 10 -14.16 13.72 -4.11
N ARG A 11 -14.36 13.61 -2.79
CA ARG A 11 -14.40 12.32 -2.08
C ARG A 11 -15.57 11.44 -2.51
N ALA A 12 -16.72 12.03 -2.76
CA ALA A 12 -17.91 11.34 -3.27
C ALA A 12 -17.75 10.90 -4.73
N VAL A 13 -17.35 11.82 -5.61
CA VAL A 13 -17.22 11.55 -7.06
C VAL A 13 -16.13 10.54 -7.36
N CYS A 14 -15.00 10.59 -6.66
CA CYS A 14 -13.90 9.65 -6.86
C CYS A 14 -14.04 8.34 -6.05
N ASN A 15 -15.19 8.10 -5.40
CA ASN A 15 -15.47 6.92 -4.57
C ASN A 15 -14.35 6.64 -3.53
N LEU A 16 -13.84 7.70 -2.91
CA LEU A 16 -12.72 7.68 -1.97
C LEU A 16 -13.07 7.07 -0.60
N PHE A 17 -14.32 6.71 -0.39
CA PHE A 17 -14.77 5.93 0.76
C PHE A 17 -14.32 4.47 0.68
N SER A 18 -14.10 3.96 -0.53
CA SER A 18 -13.63 2.61 -0.76
C SER A 18 -12.10 2.59 -0.95
N PRO A 19 -11.40 1.55 -0.48
CA PRO A 19 -9.97 1.40 -0.74
C PRO A 19 -9.67 1.23 -2.24
N PHE A 20 -10.65 0.77 -3.03
CA PHE A 20 -10.54 0.62 -4.48
C PHE A 20 -10.52 1.97 -5.20
N GLY A 21 -11.38 2.93 -4.81
CA GLY A 21 -11.39 4.27 -5.39
C GLY A 21 -10.09 5.04 -5.11
N VAL A 22 -9.58 4.94 -3.88
CA VAL A 22 -8.27 5.50 -3.50
C VAL A 22 -7.16 4.90 -4.37
N MET A 23 -7.21 3.58 -4.63
CA MET A 23 -6.19 2.90 -5.42
C MET A 23 -6.27 3.25 -6.91
N ALA A 24 -7.47 3.41 -7.47
CA ALA A 24 -7.65 3.85 -8.84
C ALA A 24 -7.04 5.23 -9.08
N LEU A 25 -7.18 6.15 -8.12
CA LEU A 25 -6.50 7.44 -8.15
C LEU A 25 -4.98 7.30 -8.01
N ALA A 26 -4.51 6.42 -7.14
CA ALA A 26 -3.09 6.14 -7.00
C ALA A 26 -2.45 5.71 -8.32
N LEU A 27 -3.15 4.84 -9.07
CA LEU A 27 -2.71 4.35 -10.38
C LEU A 27 -2.79 5.44 -11.46
N ARG A 28 -3.87 6.23 -11.48
CA ARG A 28 -4.07 7.27 -12.50
C ARG A 28 -3.06 8.41 -12.37
N TYR A 29 -2.70 8.77 -11.15
CA TYR A 29 -1.82 9.91 -10.84
C TYR A 29 -0.43 9.50 -10.33
N ASN A 30 -0.08 8.22 -10.43
CA ASN A 30 1.21 7.67 -9.97
C ASN A 30 1.59 8.07 -8.54
N VAL A 31 0.62 8.07 -7.62
CA VAL A 31 0.87 8.41 -6.21
C VAL A 31 1.44 7.17 -5.49
N SER A 32 2.75 7.20 -5.25
CA SER A 32 3.49 6.09 -4.62
C SER A 32 3.50 6.13 -3.08
N ARG A 33 3.23 7.28 -2.47
CA ARG A 33 3.33 7.44 -1.01
C ARG A 33 2.03 6.99 -0.33
N LEU A 34 2.15 6.08 0.64
CA LEU A 34 0.99 5.49 1.32
C LEU A 34 0.28 6.49 2.23
N SER A 35 1.04 7.38 2.89
CA SER A 35 0.48 8.42 3.75
C SER A 35 -0.38 9.42 2.98
N THR A 36 -0.03 9.76 1.74
CA THR A 36 -0.85 10.62 0.88
C THR A 36 -2.14 9.93 0.48
N LEU A 37 -2.10 8.64 0.14
CA LEU A 37 -3.30 7.85 -0.17
C LEU A 37 -4.28 7.78 1.02
N VAL A 38 -3.76 7.54 2.22
CA VAL A 38 -4.58 7.55 3.44
C VAL A 38 -5.19 8.92 3.69
N ARG A 39 -4.46 10.00 3.42
CA ARG A 39 -4.95 11.38 3.58
C ARG A 39 -6.05 11.72 2.57
N ILE A 40 -5.88 11.30 1.32
CA ILE A 40 -6.90 11.43 0.26
C ILE A 40 -8.15 10.62 0.62
N GLY A 41 -8.00 9.43 1.22
CA GLY A 41 -9.10 8.65 1.78
C GLY A 41 -9.75 9.26 3.03
N GLY A 42 -9.27 10.41 3.50
CA GLY A 42 -9.78 11.14 4.68
C GLY A 42 -9.27 10.61 6.02
N GLY A 43 -8.15 9.89 6.04
CA GLY A 43 -7.47 9.48 7.26
C GLY A 43 -6.82 10.67 7.97
N GLY A 44 -7.15 10.85 9.25
CA GLY A 44 -6.58 11.89 10.12
C GLY A 44 -5.22 11.53 10.73
N TYR A 45 -4.73 12.38 11.63
CA TYR A 45 -3.41 12.23 12.28
C TYR A 45 -3.24 10.91 13.03
N LYS A 46 -4.28 10.42 13.73
CA LYS A 46 -4.24 9.12 14.45
C LYS A 46 -3.99 7.94 13.50
N THR A 47 -4.62 7.94 12.32
CA THR A 47 -4.39 6.91 11.30
C THR A 47 -3.03 7.01 10.62
N LEU A 48 -2.47 8.22 10.50
CA LEU A 48 -1.13 8.43 9.96
C LEU A 48 -0.03 8.01 10.95
N GLY A 49 -0.20 8.30 12.24
CA GLY A 49 0.74 7.87 13.29
C GLY A 49 0.79 6.34 13.46
N SER A 50 -0.35 5.67 13.30
CA SER A 50 -0.43 4.20 13.32
C SER A 50 -0.05 3.54 12.00
N LEU A 51 0.35 4.30 10.97
CA LEU A 51 0.64 3.77 9.64
C LEU A 51 1.87 2.86 9.62
N HIS A 52 2.78 2.96 10.58
CA HIS A 52 3.92 2.05 10.67
C HIS A 52 3.64 0.84 11.59
N GLN A 53 2.62 0.93 12.43
CA GLN A 53 2.28 -0.11 13.41
C GLN A 53 1.58 -1.31 12.76
N SER A 54 1.77 -2.48 13.38
CA SER A 54 1.11 -3.74 13.02
C SER A 54 -0.38 -3.76 13.39
N SER A 55 -0.79 -2.97 14.39
CA SER A 55 -2.17 -2.80 14.89
C SER A 55 -3.05 -1.84 14.09
N CYS A 56 -2.68 -1.55 12.85
CA CYS A 56 -3.40 -0.59 12.00
C CYS A 56 -4.80 -1.12 11.62
N SER A 57 -5.75 -0.21 11.38
CA SER A 57 -7.12 -0.55 10.98
C SER A 57 -7.16 -1.45 9.73
N ARG A 58 -8.14 -2.37 9.66
CA ARG A 58 -8.34 -3.30 8.53
C ARG A 58 -8.36 -2.60 7.18
N THR A 59 -8.95 -1.40 7.10
CA THR A 59 -9.01 -0.58 5.88
C THR A 59 -7.62 -0.15 5.42
N VAL A 60 -6.77 0.27 6.36
CA VAL A 60 -5.39 0.67 6.08
C VAL A 60 -4.54 -0.55 5.71
N LEU A 61 -4.72 -1.68 6.39
CA LEU A 61 -4.04 -2.93 6.04
C LEU A 61 -4.39 -3.37 4.61
N ARG A 62 -5.65 -3.16 4.18
CA ARG A 62 -6.13 -3.46 2.82
C ARG A 62 -5.54 -2.51 1.80
N LEU A 63 -5.48 -1.21 2.07
CA LEU A 63 -4.77 -0.24 1.21
C LEU A 63 -3.29 -0.59 1.05
N LYS A 64 -2.61 -0.94 2.15
CA LYS A 64 -1.22 -1.38 2.14
C LYS A 64 -1.01 -2.61 1.26
N SER A 65 -1.87 -3.62 1.37
CA SER A 65 -1.74 -4.84 0.57
C SER A 65 -2.07 -4.60 -0.91
N MET A 66 -3.03 -3.73 -1.22
CA MET A 66 -3.35 -3.34 -2.60
C MET A 66 -2.22 -2.56 -3.26
N GLN A 67 -1.60 -1.62 -2.55
CA GLN A 67 -0.47 -0.85 -3.05
C GLN A 67 0.77 -1.74 -3.28
N LEU A 68 1.06 -2.65 -2.35
CA LEU A 68 2.12 -3.63 -2.56
C LEU A 68 1.80 -4.54 -3.75
N LYS A 69 0.53 -4.94 -3.92
CA LYS A 69 0.13 -5.74 -5.09
C LYS A 69 0.45 -5.00 -6.38
N THR A 70 0.09 -3.73 -6.54
CA THR A 70 0.37 -3.00 -7.79
C THR A 70 1.86 -2.79 -8.05
N LEU A 71 2.64 -2.44 -7.03
CA LEU A 71 4.10 -2.29 -7.16
C LEU A 71 4.77 -3.62 -7.52
N LEU A 72 4.32 -4.72 -6.90
CA LEU A 72 4.87 -6.04 -7.11
C LEU A 72 4.38 -6.69 -8.40
N THR A 73 3.13 -6.47 -8.83
CA THR A 73 2.61 -7.02 -10.10
C THR A 73 3.39 -6.48 -11.30
N GLN A 74 3.92 -5.25 -11.23
CA GLN A 74 4.81 -4.73 -12.27
C GLN A 74 6.14 -5.52 -12.39
N ASN A 75 6.63 -6.15 -11.30
CA ASN A 75 7.98 -6.74 -11.26
C ASN A 75 8.07 -8.24 -10.86
N SER A 76 7.00 -8.85 -10.35
CA SER A 76 7.12 -10.13 -9.58
C SER A 76 6.00 -11.15 -9.78
N GLY A 77 5.13 -10.97 -10.77
CA GLY A 77 4.02 -11.90 -11.03
C GLY A 77 4.43 -13.37 -11.18
N LYS A 78 5.69 -13.64 -11.56
CA LYS A 78 6.25 -15.00 -11.69
C LYS A 78 6.51 -15.71 -10.35
N ILE A 79 7.02 -14.98 -9.35
CA ILE A 79 7.37 -15.57 -8.03
C ILE A 79 6.10 -15.94 -7.24
N GLU A 80 5.04 -15.16 -7.39
CA GLU A 80 3.77 -15.42 -6.71
C GLU A 80 3.09 -16.69 -7.19
N LEU A 81 3.11 -16.93 -8.50
CA LEU A 81 2.55 -18.14 -9.10
C LEU A 81 3.34 -19.38 -8.64
N TRP A 82 4.65 -19.23 -8.49
CA TRP A 82 5.53 -20.30 -8.01
C TRP A 82 5.25 -20.64 -6.54
N LEU A 83 5.23 -19.64 -5.65
CA LEU A 83 4.93 -19.81 -4.23
C LEU A 83 3.50 -20.28 -3.94
N GLY A 84 2.54 -19.82 -4.75
CA GLY A 84 1.12 -20.16 -4.59
C GLY A 84 0.72 -21.47 -5.28
N ARG A 85 1.66 -22.25 -5.83
CA ARG A 85 1.41 -23.49 -6.57
C ARG A 85 0.37 -23.32 -7.69
N GLY A 86 0.54 -22.30 -8.51
CA GLY A 86 -0.39 -21.97 -9.59
C GLY A 86 -1.65 -21.21 -9.15
N ARG A 87 -1.82 -20.91 -7.86
CA ARG A 87 -2.87 -20.00 -7.37
C ARG A 87 -2.26 -18.67 -6.95
N PRO A 88 -2.96 -17.52 -7.13
CA PRO A 88 -2.48 -16.25 -6.65
C PRO A 88 -2.38 -16.27 -5.11
N LEU A 89 -1.20 -15.92 -4.58
CA LEU A 89 -0.98 -15.84 -3.15
C LEU A 89 -1.91 -14.79 -2.52
N SER A 90 -2.40 -15.02 -1.30
CA SER A 90 -3.24 -14.04 -0.63
C SER A 90 -2.49 -12.71 -0.47
N PRO A 91 -3.13 -11.56 -0.71
CA PRO A 91 -2.46 -10.26 -0.71
C PRO A 91 -1.89 -9.90 0.67
N TYR A 92 -2.46 -10.47 1.74
CA TYR A 92 -1.97 -10.31 3.11
C TYR A 92 -0.71 -11.14 3.38
N LEU A 93 -0.68 -12.41 2.95
CA LEU A 93 0.52 -13.24 3.05
C LEU A 93 1.66 -12.67 2.20
N LYS A 94 1.34 -12.22 0.97
CA LYS A 94 2.31 -11.55 0.09
C LYS A 94 2.99 -10.38 0.80
N ARG A 95 2.19 -9.52 1.44
CA ARG A 95 2.72 -8.40 2.23
C ARG A 95 3.61 -8.87 3.36
N LYS A 96 3.19 -9.87 4.14
CA LYS A 96 3.96 -10.37 5.28
C LYS A 96 5.33 -10.92 4.82
N LEU A 97 5.33 -11.73 3.76
CA LEU A 97 6.55 -12.27 3.16
C LEU A 97 7.50 -11.15 2.69
N TRP A 98 6.97 -10.13 2.02
CA TRP A 98 7.78 -9.01 1.55
C TRP A 98 8.46 -8.27 2.70
N PHE A 99 7.72 -8.00 3.79
CA PHE A 99 8.31 -7.37 4.97
C PHE A 99 9.38 -8.25 5.62
N SER A 100 9.13 -9.55 5.77
CA SER A 100 10.13 -10.48 6.33
C SER A 100 11.38 -10.61 5.45
N LEU A 101 11.25 -10.55 4.12
CA LEU A 101 12.39 -10.56 3.19
C LEU A 101 13.21 -9.28 3.27
N LEU A 102 12.54 -8.12 3.35
CA LEU A 102 13.22 -6.84 3.54
C LEU A 102 13.95 -6.76 4.88
N GLU A 103 13.35 -7.32 5.93
CA GLU A 103 13.94 -7.38 7.27
C GLU A 103 15.20 -8.23 7.28
N LYS A 104 15.13 -9.47 6.75
CA LYS A 104 16.31 -10.33 6.59
C LYS A 104 17.41 -9.69 5.73
N ARG A 105 17.04 -9.03 4.63
CA ARG A 105 18.02 -8.33 3.77
C ARG A 105 18.71 -7.20 4.53
N ARG A 106 17.98 -6.47 5.38
CA ARG A 106 18.54 -5.42 6.22
C ARG A 106 19.51 -5.99 7.25
N GLU A 107 19.18 -7.11 7.89
CA GLU A 107 20.06 -7.81 8.83
C GLU A 107 21.37 -8.27 8.16
N THR A 108 21.29 -8.85 6.96
CA THR A 108 22.49 -9.26 6.21
C THR A 108 23.37 -8.06 5.84
N LEU A 109 22.77 -6.92 5.47
CA LEU A 109 23.52 -5.71 5.11
C LEU A 109 24.18 -5.04 6.32
N LYS A 110 23.55 -5.12 7.49
CA LYS A 110 24.15 -4.69 8.77
C LYS A 110 25.33 -5.59 9.14
N GLY A 111 25.19 -6.91 8.99
CA GLY A 111 26.29 -7.86 9.21
C GLY A 111 27.47 -7.66 8.27
N MET A 112 27.23 -7.14 7.06
CA MET A 112 28.27 -6.77 6.08
C MET A 112 28.84 -5.35 6.27
N GLY A 113 28.39 -4.60 7.28
CA GLY A 113 28.88 -3.24 7.56
C GLY A 113 28.50 -2.17 6.52
N MET A 114 27.56 -2.47 5.62
CA MET A 114 27.17 -1.54 4.53
C MET A 114 26.12 -0.50 4.95
N ILE A 115 25.45 -0.71 6.09
CA ILE A 115 24.43 0.20 6.63
C ILE A 115 24.64 0.28 8.15
N THR A 116 24.92 1.49 8.64
CA THR A 116 24.98 1.81 10.08
C THR A 116 23.60 1.78 10.71
#